data_AF-A0A7Y9DNG2-F1
#
_entry.id   AF-A0A7Y9DNG2-F1
#
_cell.length_a   1.000
_cell.length_b   1.000
_cell.length_c   1.000
_cell.angle_alpha   90.00
_cell.angle_beta   90.00
_cell.angle_gamma   90.00
#
_symmetry.space_group_name_H-M   'P 1'
#
loop_
_entity.id
_entity.type
_entity.pdbx_description
1 polymer ?
#
loop_
_entity_poly.entity_id
_entity_poly.type
_entity_poly.pdbx_seq_one_letter_code
_entity_poly.pdbx_strand_id
1 'polypeptide(L)'
;MISEEAVAHVAACLGTSTNRARRLAHTALPAGFARAVTVPRVVLVEGATDAAVLGALLAVPVVAVGGKHVFPLAVAVARAHGADVDVVLDSDAGDHRAHHGSRRVQAALAAAPVRLHVLPGDLEVSLAGWASFLHALHRDGGALDKDPARYAAAARAASRADLPPTLSCLITEVLDHGSA
;
A
#
# COMPACT_ATOMS: atom_id res chain seq x y z
N MET A 1 13.69 15.20 -6.34
CA MET A 1 14.29 15.74 -5.11
C MET A 1 13.15 16.35 -4.30
N ILE A 2 13.06 16.08 -3.00
CA ILE A 2 12.01 16.66 -2.15
C ILE A 2 12.31 18.16 -1.92
N SER A 3 11.30 19.03 -2.00
CA SER A 3 11.49 20.47 -1.77
C SER A 3 11.76 20.77 -0.29
N GLU A 4 12.33 21.94 0.03
CA GLU A 4 12.55 22.35 1.42
C GLU A 4 11.24 22.45 2.22
N GLU A 5 10.19 22.94 1.59
CA GLU A 5 8.84 22.99 2.17
C GLU A 5 8.33 21.58 2.48
N ALA A 6 8.53 20.64 1.56
CA ALA A 6 8.12 19.26 1.77
C ALA A 6 8.93 18.58 2.88
N VAL A 7 10.24 18.88 3.00
CA VAL A 7 11.06 18.41 4.14
C VAL A 7 10.55 18.97 5.47
N ALA A 8 10.18 20.26 5.51
CA ALA A 8 9.61 20.88 6.71
C ALA A 8 8.27 20.24 7.11
N HIS A 9 7.39 19.96 6.13
CA HIS A 9 6.15 19.24 6.36
C HIS A 9 6.40 17.84 6.96
N VAL A 10 7.32 17.06 6.36
CA VAL A 10 7.68 15.74 6.87
C VAL A 10 8.24 15.81 8.28
N ALA A 11 9.10 16.80 8.56
CA ALA A 11 9.66 17.01 9.89
C ALA A 11 8.57 17.30 10.93
N ALA A 12 7.60 18.16 10.59
CA ALA A 12 6.47 18.48 11.45
C ALA A 12 5.57 17.26 11.70
N CYS A 13 5.19 16.51 10.66
CA CYS A 13 4.36 15.31 10.80
C CYS A 13 5.01 14.22 11.66
N LEU A 14 6.34 14.10 11.62
CA LEU A 14 7.08 13.08 12.36
C LEU A 14 7.60 13.57 13.73
N GLY A 15 7.37 14.84 14.09
CA GLY A 15 7.92 15.43 15.32
C GLY A 15 9.45 15.36 15.39
N THR A 16 10.13 15.61 14.27
CA THR A 16 11.59 15.47 14.15
C THR A 16 12.27 16.67 13.51
N SER A 17 13.60 16.69 13.45
CA SER A 17 14.34 17.78 12.80
C SER A 17 14.30 17.67 11.27
N THR A 18 14.36 18.80 10.57
CA THR A 18 14.42 18.84 9.09
C THR A 18 15.58 18.03 8.52
N ASN A 19 16.75 18.07 9.18
CA ASN A 19 17.91 17.25 8.79
C ASN A 19 17.63 15.74 8.91
N ARG A 20 16.94 15.31 9.98
CA ARG A 20 16.56 13.90 10.15
C ARG A 20 15.48 13.50 9.14
N ALA A 21 14.47 14.35 8.93
CA ALA A 21 13.41 14.13 7.94
C ALA A 21 13.99 13.96 6.53
N ARG A 22 14.88 14.87 6.11
CA ARG A 22 15.57 14.79 4.81
C ARG A 22 16.31 13.48 4.66
N ARG A 23 17.13 13.11 5.64
CA ARG A 23 17.90 11.85 5.61
C ARG A 23 16.96 10.65 5.45
N LEU A 24 15.92 10.57 6.28
CA LEU A 24 14.95 9.48 6.24
C LEU A 24 14.24 9.40 4.88
N ALA A 25 13.78 10.52 4.33
CA ALA A 25 13.12 10.56 3.02
C ALA A 25 14.02 10.07 1.88
N HIS A 26 15.35 10.19 2.01
CA HIS A 26 16.30 9.70 1.02
C HIS A 26 16.73 8.25 1.23
N THR A 27 16.77 7.75 2.47
CA THR A 27 17.40 6.46 2.78
C THR A 27 16.42 5.36 3.17
N ALA A 28 15.22 5.72 3.65
CA ALA A 28 14.28 4.75 4.23
C ALA A 28 13.16 4.33 3.27
N LEU A 29 12.91 5.11 2.21
CA LEU A 29 11.88 4.80 1.22
C LEU A 29 12.48 4.16 -0.03
N PRO A 30 11.74 3.30 -0.75
CA PRO A 30 12.19 2.70 -1.99
C PRO A 30 12.64 3.72 -3.02
N ALA A 31 13.62 3.33 -3.84
CA ALA A 31 14.07 4.16 -4.95
C ALA A 31 12.90 4.51 -5.87
N GLY A 32 12.76 5.80 -6.21
CA GLY A 32 11.67 6.29 -7.04
C GLY A 32 10.33 6.53 -6.31
N PHE A 33 10.22 6.20 -5.02
CA PHE A 33 8.98 6.43 -4.24
C PHE A 33 8.47 7.86 -4.37
N ALA A 34 9.33 8.85 -4.13
CA ALA A 34 8.95 10.26 -4.18
C ALA A 34 8.38 10.67 -5.54
N ARG A 35 8.86 10.08 -6.64
CA ARG A 35 8.32 10.31 -7.99
C ARG A 35 6.98 9.59 -8.19
N ALA A 36 6.81 8.41 -7.62
CA ALA A 36 5.58 7.62 -7.74
C ALA A 36 4.39 8.26 -7.01
N VAL A 37 4.66 9.10 -6.00
CA VAL A 37 3.62 9.78 -5.20
C VAL A 37 3.36 11.24 -5.62
N THR A 38 3.95 11.73 -6.72
CA THR A 38 3.63 13.08 -7.25
C THR A 38 2.36 13.08 -8.11
N VAL A 39 1.32 12.42 -7.61
CA VAL A 39 0.02 12.27 -8.27
C VAL A 39 -1.08 12.79 -7.33
N PRO A 40 -2.25 13.20 -7.85
CA PRO A 40 -3.31 13.76 -7.00
C PRO A 40 -3.79 12.79 -5.91
N ARG A 41 -3.77 11.49 -6.19
CA ARG A 41 -4.20 10.44 -5.27
C ARG A 41 -3.33 9.21 -5.41
N VAL A 42 -2.98 8.58 -4.28
CA VAL A 42 -2.15 7.37 -4.25
C VAL A 42 -2.63 6.40 -3.16
N VAL A 43 -2.51 5.11 -3.43
CA VAL A 43 -2.68 4.04 -2.45
C VAL A 43 -1.30 3.54 -2.02
N LEU A 44 -1.02 3.61 -0.72
CA LEU A 44 0.21 3.09 -0.13
C LEU A 44 -0.04 1.70 0.46
N VAL A 45 0.85 0.77 0.13
CA VAL A 45 0.78 -0.63 0.58
C VAL A 45 2.13 -1.07 1.10
N GLU A 46 2.19 -2.15 1.86
CA GLU A 46 3.43 -2.56 2.52
C GLU A 46 4.49 -3.02 1.52
N GLY A 47 4.14 -4.01 0.71
CA GLY A 47 5.07 -4.77 -0.11
C GLY A 47 4.85 -4.62 -1.61
N ALA A 48 5.83 -5.09 -2.37
CA ALA A 48 5.78 -5.11 -3.83
C ALA A 48 4.67 -6.02 -4.37
N THR A 49 4.41 -7.14 -3.70
CA THR A 49 3.35 -8.10 -4.06
C THR A 49 1.97 -7.46 -3.95
N ASP A 50 1.69 -6.74 -2.86
CA ASP A 50 0.44 -5.99 -2.67
C ASP A 50 0.29 -4.92 -3.74
N ALA A 51 1.35 -4.18 -4.02
CA ALA A 51 1.33 -3.11 -5.02
C ALA A 51 1.06 -3.67 -6.42
N ALA A 52 1.60 -4.84 -6.73
CA ALA A 52 1.45 -5.48 -8.03
C ALA A 52 0.03 -6.03 -8.23
N VAL A 53 -0.55 -6.67 -7.20
CA VAL A 53 -1.93 -7.15 -7.23
C VAL A 53 -2.90 -5.98 -7.24
N LEU A 54 -2.86 -5.11 -6.23
CA LEU A 54 -3.81 -4.00 -6.12
C LEU A 54 -3.66 -3.02 -7.27
N GLY A 55 -2.44 -2.80 -7.79
CA GLY A 55 -2.21 -2.00 -8.99
C GLY A 55 -2.74 -2.63 -10.29
N ALA A 56 -2.91 -3.94 -10.34
CA ALA A 56 -3.66 -4.60 -11.42
C ALA A 56 -5.18 -4.47 -11.24
N LEU A 57 -5.64 -4.23 -10.01
CA LEU A 57 -7.06 -4.22 -9.68
C LEU A 57 -7.69 -2.84 -9.65
N LEU A 58 -6.91 -1.83 -9.27
CA LEU A 58 -7.33 -0.45 -9.05
C LEU A 58 -6.92 0.46 -10.21
N ALA A 59 -7.73 1.48 -10.48
CA ALA A 59 -7.39 2.54 -11.45
C ALA A 59 -6.54 3.67 -10.85
N VAL A 60 -6.26 3.62 -9.54
CA VAL A 60 -5.41 4.57 -8.83
C VAL A 60 -4.00 4.03 -8.67
N PRO A 61 -2.95 4.87 -8.73
CA PRO A 61 -1.58 4.42 -8.50
C PRO A 61 -1.42 3.75 -7.13
N VAL A 62 -0.79 2.57 -7.12
CA VAL A 62 -0.48 1.82 -5.90
C VAL A 62 1.03 1.74 -5.73
N VAL A 63 1.53 2.13 -4.56
CA VAL A 63 2.97 2.26 -4.31
C VAL A 63 3.35 1.48 -3.04
N ALA A 64 4.29 0.55 -3.20
CA ALA A 64 4.88 -0.17 -2.09
C ALA A 64 5.78 0.77 -1.27
N VAL A 65 5.61 0.77 0.06
CA VAL A 65 6.41 1.60 0.97
C VAL A 65 7.69 0.92 1.44
N GLY A 66 7.80 -0.42 1.33
CA GLY A 66 8.99 -1.16 1.75
C GLY A 66 8.97 -1.58 3.23
N GLY A 67 7.78 -1.79 3.79
CA GLY A 67 7.60 -2.31 5.15
C GLY A 67 6.82 -1.40 6.10
N LYS A 68 6.19 -2.00 7.11
CA LYS A 68 5.28 -1.30 8.04
C LYS A 68 5.89 -0.08 8.73
N HIS A 69 7.14 -0.21 9.17
CA HIS A 69 7.83 0.80 9.98
C HIS A 69 8.04 2.15 9.28
N VAL A 70 7.96 2.21 7.95
CA VAL A 70 8.15 3.45 7.17
C VAL A 70 6.84 4.10 6.73
N PHE A 71 5.67 3.52 7.01
CA PHE A 71 4.38 4.12 6.63
C PHE A 71 4.20 5.57 7.08
N PRO A 72 4.48 5.95 8.35
CA PRO A 72 4.33 7.35 8.75
C PRO A 72 5.19 8.31 7.92
N LEU A 73 6.41 7.90 7.56
CA LEU A 73 7.29 8.66 6.68
C LEU A 73 6.75 8.70 5.25
N ALA A 74 6.33 7.56 4.70
CA ALA A 74 5.78 7.45 3.35
C ALA A 74 4.54 8.34 3.16
N VAL A 75 3.62 8.30 4.13
CA VAL A 75 2.43 9.17 4.19
C VAL A 75 2.84 10.63 4.25
N ALA A 76 3.76 10.99 5.15
CA ALA A 76 4.21 12.37 5.28
C ALA A 76 4.84 12.89 3.98
N VAL A 77 5.63 12.06 3.29
CA VAL A 77 6.26 12.42 2.00
C VAL A 77 5.21 12.56 0.90
N ALA A 78 4.27 11.63 0.77
CA ALA A 78 3.20 11.71 -0.22
C ALA A 78 2.34 12.96 -0.04
N ARG A 79 1.95 13.26 1.20
CA ARG A 79 1.16 14.46 1.54
C ARG A 79 1.95 15.75 1.34
N ALA A 80 3.25 15.74 1.61
CA ALA A 80 4.12 16.87 1.32
C ALA A 80 4.23 17.16 -0.19
N HIS A 81 3.96 16.15 -1.03
CA HIS A 81 3.80 16.29 -2.48
C HIS A 81 2.37 16.64 -2.92
N GLY A 82 1.45 16.87 -1.97
CA GLY A 82 0.06 17.22 -2.25
C GLY A 82 -0.84 16.04 -2.60
N ALA A 83 -0.37 14.80 -2.46
CA ALA A 83 -1.19 13.63 -2.74
C ALA A 83 -2.24 13.42 -1.64
N ASP A 84 -3.46 13.06 -2.06
CA ASP A 84 -4.46 12.44 -1.21
C ASP A 84 -4.13 10.95 -1.04
N VAL A 85 -4.12 10.47 0.20
CA VAL A 85 -3.48 9.20 0.55
C VAL A 85 -4.47 8.21 1.14
N ASP A 86 -4.59 7.08 0.46
CA ASP A 86 -5.15 5.85 1.00
C ASP A 86 -4.01 4.94 1.46
N VAL A 87 -4.19 4.22 2.56
CA VAL A 87 -3.26 3.23 3.09
C VAL A 87 -3.99 1.91 3.21
N VAL A 88 -3.45 0.84 2.63
CA VAL A 88 -3.93 -0.52 2.86
C VAL A 88 -2.92 -1.26 3.71
N LEU A 89 -3.38 -1.82 4.83
CA LEU A 89 -2.61 -2.67 5.73
C LEU A 89 -3.26 -4.03 5.87
N ASP A 90 -2.44 -5.06 6.02
CA ASP A 90 -2.90 -6.35 6.53
C ASP A 90 -3.11 -6.24 8.05
N SER A 91 -4.11 -6.96 8.57
CA SER A 91 -4.36 -7.03 10.02
C SER A 91 -3.31 -7.90 10.74
N ASP A 92 -2.71 -8.83 10.01
CA ASP A 92 -1.86 -9.94 10.48
C ASP A 92 -2.41 -10.65 11.72
N ALA A 93 -3.73 -10.79 11.82
CA ALA A 93 -4.38 -11.32 13.02
C ALA A 93 -3.88 -12.72 13.45
N GLY A 94 -3.20 -13.46 12.55
CA GLY A 94 -2.59 -14.77 12.82
C GLY A 94 -1.16 -14.76 13.38
N ASP A 95 -0.44 -13.63 13.36
CA ASP A 95 0.93 -13.51 13.90
C ASP A 95 1.01 -12.37 14.91
N HIS A 96 1.19 -12.72 16.20
CA HIS A 96 1.25 -11.75 17.30
C HIS A 96 2.27 -10.62 17.09
N ARG A 97 3.44 -10.88 16.48
CA ARG A 97 4.46 -9.84 16.27
C ARG A 97 4.07 -8.93 15.10
N ALA A 98 3.62 -9.51 13.99
CA ALA A 98 3.16 -8.74 12.84
C ALA A 98 1.94 -7.89 13.20
N HIS A 99 1.00 -8.44 13.97
CA HIS A 99 -0.19 -7.75 14.48
C HIS A 99 0.16 -6.53 15.35
N HIS A 100 1.16 -6.66 16.24
CA HIS A 100 1.66 -5.52 17.01
C HIS A 100 2.28 -4.43 16.11
N GLY A 101 2.99 -4.81 15.05
CA GLY A 101 3.52 -3.88 14.05
C GLY A 101 2.41 -3.10 13.37
N SER A 102 1.39 -3.79 12.87
CA SER A 102 0.24 -3.16 12.19
C SER A 102 -0.53 -2.23 13.11
N ARG A 103 -0.83 -2.64 14.36
CA ARG A 103 -1.49 -1.77 15.34
C ARG A 103 -0.71 -0.50 15.66
N ARG A 104 0.63 -0.56 15.71
CA ARG A 104 1.47 0.62 15.92
C ARG A 104 1.39 1.58 14.74
N VAL A 105 1.37 1.07 13.50
CA VAL A 105 1.18 1.90 12.31
C VAL A 105 -0.20 2.55 12.32
N GLN A 106 -1.26 1.79 12.59
CA GLN A 106 -2.62 2.33 12.68
C GLN A 106 -2.71 3.46 13.72
N ALA A 107 -2.15 3.26 14.91
CA ALA A 107 -2.11 4.29 15.94
C ALA A 107 -1.32 5.55 15.51
N ALA A 108 -0.19 5.37 14.82
CA ALA A 108 0.62 6.48 14.31
C ALA A 108 -0.10 7.26 13.18
N LEU A 109 -0.95 6.60 12.41
CA LEU A 109 -1.71 7.21 11.31
C LEU A 109 -3.09 7.73 11.74
N ALA A 110 -3.57 7.40 12.95
CA ALA A 110 -4.92 7.76 13.41
C ALA A 110 -5.20 9.27 13.41
N ALA A 111 -4.17 10.10 13.60
CA ALA A 111 -4.28 11.57 13.55
C ALA A 111 -3.90 12.16 12.18
N ALA A 112 -3.41 11.34 11.25
CA ALA A 112 -3.11 11.79 9.90
C ALA A 112 -4.41 11.83 9.09
N PRO A 113 -4.65 12.85 8.26
CA PRO A 113 -5.78 12.88 7.35
C PRO A 113 -5.49 11.97 6.15
N VAL A 114 -5.57 10.67 6.41
CA VAL A 114 -5.44 9.59 5.43
C VAL A 114 -6.61 8.65 5.61
N ARG A 115 -6.95 7.92 4.54
CA ARG A 115 -7.91 6.82 4.63
C ARG A 115 -7.16 5.54 4.88
N LEU A 116 -7.52 4.86 5.95
CA LEU A 116 -6.88 3.61 6.36
C LEU A 116 -7.85 2.46 6.12
N HIS A 117 -7.43 1.52 5.29
CA HIS A 117 -8.14 0.30 4.96
C HIS A 117 -7.37 -0.88 5.55
N VAL A 118 -8.05 -1.75 6.31
CA VAL A 118 -7.40 -2.89 6.96
C VAL A 118 -7.98 -4.18 6.41
N LEU A 119 -7.16 -4.96 5.73
CA LEU A 119 -7.52 -6.29 5.29
C LEU A 119 -7.60 -7.22 6.52
N PRO A 120 -8.69 -7.98 6.70
CA PRO A 120 -8.91 -8.80 7.89
C PRO A 120 -7.91 -9.96 8.05
N GLY A 121 -7.11 -10.26 7.01
CA GLY A 121 -5.95 -11.13 7.06
C GLY A 121 -5.00 -10.78 5.92
N ASP A 122 -3.96 -11.58 5.73
CA ASP A 122 -2.95 -11.33 4.71
C ASP A 122 -3.53 -11.43 3.29
N LEU A 123 -2.99 -10.64 2.36
CA LEU A 123 -3.45 -10.63 0.97
C LEU A 123 -3.44 -12.04 0.35
N GLU A 124 -2.43 -12.87 0.66
CA GLU A 124 -2.30 -14.21 0.10
C GLU A 124 -3.46 -15.13 0.49
N VAL A 125 -4.07 -14.95 1.66
CA VAL A 125 -5.26 -15.72 2.06
C VAL A 125 -6.43 -15.40 1.13
N SER A 126 -6.58 -14.11 0.78
CA SER A 126 -7.61 -13.69 -0.17
C SER A 126 -7.33 -14.25 -1.57
N LEU A 127 -6.07 -14.19 -2.02
CA LEU A 127 -5.67 -14.72 -3.33
C LEU A 127 -5.86 -16.23 -3.45
N ALA A 128 -5.63 -16.99 -2.37
CA ALA A 128 -5.89 -18.42 -2.33
C ALA A 128 -7.39 -18.78 -2.48
N GLY A 129 -8.28 -17.84 -2.15
CA GLY A 129 -9.72 -17.98 -2.36
C GLY A 129 -10.20 -17.58 -3.76
N TRP A 130 -9.32 -17.06 -4.64
CA TRP A 130 -9.70 -16.57 -5.95
C TRP A 130 -9.41 -17.60 -7.05
N ALA A 131 -10.42 -18.36 -7.45
CA ALA A 131 -10.25 -19.53 -8.32
C ALA A 131 -9.67 -19.18 -9.70
N SER A 132 -10.19 -18.15 -10.38
CA SER A 132 -9.69 -17.73 -11.69
C SER A 132 -8.28 -17.14 -11.64
N PHE A 133 -7.90 -16.48 -10.54
CA PHE A 133 -6.53 -16.05 -10.27
C PHE A 133 -5.58 -17.24 -10.13
N LEU A 134 -5.92 -18.22 -9.30
CA LEU A 134 -5.09 -19.43 -9.15
C LEU A 134 -4.98 -20.19 -10.46
N HIS A 135 -6.05 -20.28 -11.24
CA HIS A 135 -6.01 -20.89 -12.57
C HIS A 135 -5.03 -20.14 -13.50
N ALA A 136 -5.11 -18.81 -13.55
CA ALA A 136 -4.20 -17.99 -14.35
C ALA A 136 -2.74 -18.14 -13.88
N LEU A 137 -2.50 -18.16 -12.57
CA LEU A 137 -1.18 -18.31 -11.99
C LEU A 137 -0.56 -19.68 -12.32
N HIS A 138 -1.33 -20.76 -12.18
CA HIS A 138 -0.87 -22.12 -12.49
C HIS A 138 -0.66 -22.36 -13.99
N ARG A 139 -1.47 -21.75 -14.85
CA ARG A 139 -1.32 -21.85 -16.31
C ARG A 139 0.08 -21.40 -16.75
N ASP A 140 0.64 -20.40 -16.07
CA ASP A 140 1.95 -19.85 -16.38
C ASP A 140 3.08 -20.51 -15.55
N GLY A 141 2.79 -21.65 -14.91
CA GLY A 141 3.72 -22.43 -14.08
C GLY A 141 4.04 -21.80 -12.72
N GLY A 142 3.28 -20.78 -12.31
CA GLY A 142 3.43 -20.11 -11.03
C GLY A 142 2.75 -20.85 -9.88
N ALA A 143 3.09 -20.45 -8.66
CA ALA A 143 2.41 -20.83 -7.43
C ALA A 143 2.29 -19.58 -6.54
N LEU A 144 1.70 -19.70 -5.36
CA LEU A 144 1.70 -18.61 -4.37
C LEU A 144 3.10 -18.43 -3.75
N ASP A 145 4.05 -17.95 -4.57
CA ASP A 145 5.48 -17.77 -4.29
C ASP A 145 5.86 -16.31 -4.02
N LYS A 146 4.85 -15.43 -3.93
CA LYS A 146 4.97 -13.97 -3.74
C LYS A 146 5.72 -13.24 -4.85
N ASP A 147 5.88 -13.82 -6.04
CA ASP A 147 6.43 -13.10 -7.21
C ASP A 147 5.46 -11.98 -7.66
N PRO A 148 5.83 -10.69 -7.51
CA PRO A 148 4.93 -9.58 -7.83
C PRO A 148 4.52 -9.55 -9.31
N ALA A 149 5.42 -9.88 -10.24
CA ALA A 149 5.14 -9.80 -11.67
C ALA A 149 4.13 -10.88 -12.09
N ARG A 150 4.29 -12.11 -11.58
CA ARG A 150 3.35 -13.20 -11.79
C ARG A 150 2.00 -12.92 -11.17
N TYR A 151 1.97 -12.39 -9.95
CA TYR A 151 0.73 -12.03 -9.27
C TYR A 151 -0.03 -10.94 -10.02
N ALA A 152 0.64 -9.90 -10.52
CA ALA A 152 0.00 -8.88 -11.33
C ALA A 152 -0.56 -9.43 -12.65
N ALA A 153 0.18 -10.33 -13.31
CA ALA A 153 -0.28 -10.97 -14.54
C ALA A 153 -1.52 -11.85 -14.30
N ALA A 154 -1.48 -12.68 -13.26
CA ALA A 154 -2.61 -13.51 -12.85
C ALA A 154 -3.82 -12.66 -12.46
N ALA A 155 -3.63 -11.59 -11.68
CA ALA A 155 -4.70 -10.67 -11.27
C ALA A 155 -5.37 -9.97 -12.46
N ARG A 156 -4.61 -9.61 -13.51
CA ARG A 156 -5.17 -9.05 -14.75
C ARG A 156 -5.95 -10.07 -15.58
N ALA A 157 -5.52 -11.33 -15.56
CA ALA A 157 -6.15 -12.41 -16.32
C ALA A 157 -7.36 -13.03 -15.60
N ALA A 158 -7.45 -12.85 -14.28
CA ALA A 158 -8.51 -13.38 -13.44
C ALA A 158 -9.84 -12.67 -13.70
N SER A 159 -10.93 -13.43 -13.54
CA SER A 159 -12.28 -12.91 -13.65
C SER A 159 -12.62 -12.05 -12.42
N ARG A 160 -13.28 -10.91 -12.65
CA ARG A 160 -13.85 -10.12 -11.55
C ARG A 160 -15.11 -10.76 -10.95
N ALA A 161 -15.75 -11.69 -11.67
CA ALA A 161 -16.99 -12.31 -11.23
C ALA A 161 -16.81 -13.27 -10.05
N ASP A 162 -15.62 -13.83 -9.86
CA ASP A 162 -15.26 -14.69 -8.73
C ASP A 162 -14.24 -14.03 -7.79
N LEU A 163 -14.14 -12.69 -7.84
CA LEU A 163 -13.28 -11.95 -6.94
C LEU A 163 -13.73 -12.18 -5.48
N PRO A 164 -12.81 -12.54 -4.56
CA PRO A 164 -13.13 -12.76 -3.16
C PRO A 164 -13.84 -11.54 -2.54
N PRO A 165 -14.88 -11.75 -1.71
CA PRO A 165 -15.64 -10.66 -1.10
C PRO A 165 -14.76 -9.64 -0.36
N THR A 166 -13.73 -10.10 0.33
CA THR A 166 -12.77 -9.24 1.05
C THR A 166 -12.04 -8.27 0.11
N LEU A 167 -11.58 -8.75 -1.05
CA LEU A 167 -10.93 -7.90 -2.06
C LEU A 167 -11.93 -7.01 -2.78
N SER A 168 -13.14 -7.50 -3.03
CA SER A 168 -14.21 -6.70 -3.61
C SER A 168 -14.57 -5.52 -2.71
N CYS A 169 -14.70 -5.76 -1.40
CA CYS A 169 -15.00 -4.72 -0.42
C CYS A 169 -13.89 -3.66 -0.39
N LEU A 170 -12.63 -4.08 -0.27
CA LEU A 170 -11.48 -3.16 -0.28
C LEU A 170 -11.44 -2.31 -1.56
N ILE A 171 -11.67 -2.93 -2.72
CA ILE A 171 -11.65 -2.20 -4.00
C ILE A 171 -12.76 -1.17 -4.06
N THR A 172 -13.98 -1.53 -3.67
CA THR A 172 -15.11 -0.61 -3.61
C THR A 172 -14.84 0.54 -2.65
N GLU A 173 -14.37 0.24 -1.44
CA GLU A 173 -13.97 1.24 -0.44
C GLU A 173 -12.88 2.17 -0.97
N VAL A 174 -11.89 1.68 -1.70
CA VAL A 174 -10.89 2.55 -2.31
C VAL A 174 -11.51 3.38 -3.46
N LEU A 175 -12.35 2.81 -4.33
CA LEU A 175 -12.84 3.52 -5.51
C LEU A 175 -13.92 4.57 -5.21
N ASP A 176 -14.83 4.30 -4.27
CA ASP A 176 -16.00 5.15 -4.00
C ASP A 176 -15.63 6.57 -3.53
N HIS A 177 -14.41 6.74 -3.00
CA HIS A 177 -13.92 8.02 -2.50
C HIS A 177 -13.26 8.89 -3.59
N GLY A 178 -13.31 8.48 -4.86
CA GLY A 178 -12.82 9.27 -6.00
C GLY A 178 -13.85 10.18 -6.68
N SER A 179 -15.09 10.22 -6.18
CA SER A 179 -16.23 10.85 -6.88
C SER A 179 -16.82 12.09 -6.18
N ALA A 180 -16.07 12.76 -5.30
CA ALA A 180 -16.51 13.97 -4.59
C ALA A 180 -15.77 15.22 -5.07
#